data_AF-A0A351ZZD1-F1
#
_entry.id   AF-A0A351ZZD1-F1
#
_cell.length_a   1.000
_cell.length_b   1.000
_cell.length_c   1.000
_cell.angle_alpha   90.00
_cell.angle_beta   90.00
_cell.angle_gamma   90.00
#
_symmetry.space_group_name_H-M   'P 1'
#
loop_
_entity.id
_entity.type
_entity.pdbx_description
1 polymer ?
#
loop_
_entity_poly.entity_id
_entity_poly.type
_entity_poly.pdbx_seq_one_letter_code
_entity_poly.pdbx_strand_id
1 'polypeptide(L)'
;MPHIPVSPNNPGIRGLFEFRPETGASLRKLAQVLLHGESPLTKGERELLATFVSHGNGCKFCTMSHAAAARHHYGADHDVVDAVVYRNDRSGVSELMNVLLDIAERVRVGGRNVP
;
A
#
# COMPACT_ATOMS: atom_id res chain seq x y z
N MET A 1 -11.62 -19.95 -12.71
CA MET A 1 -11.49 -19.26 -14.01
C MET A 1 -12.28 -17.97 -13.95
N PRO A 2 -11.79 -16.87 -14.52
CA PRO A 2 -12.56 -15.63 -14.58
C PRO A 2 -13.83 -15.82 -15.42
N HIS A 3 -14.96 -15.33 -14.94
CA HIS A 3 -16.25 -15.36 -15.66
C HIS A 3 -16.44 -14.16 -16.60
N ILE A 4 -15.40 -13.34 -16.75
CA ILE A 4 -15.34 -12.17 -17.62
C ILE A 4 -14.09 -12.28 -18.51
N PRO A 5 -14.13 -11.73 -19.74
CA PRO A 5 -12.99 -11.79 -20.65
C PRO A 5 -11.91 -10.83 -20.19
N VAL A 6 -10.93 -11.35 -19.45
CA VAL A 6 -9.71 -10.63 -19.04
C VAL A 6 -8.50 -11.20 -19.78
N SER A 7 -7.54 -10.35 -20.12
CA SER A 7 -6.30 -10.78 -20.78
C SER A 7 -5.50 -11.72 -19.86
N PRO A 8 -5.06 -12.90 -20.34
CA PRO A 8 -4.24 -13.81 -19.54
C PRO A 8 -2.84 -13.26 -19.25
N ASN A 9 -2.39 -12.26 -20.04
CA ASN A 9 -1.06 -11.66 -19.89
C ASN A 9 -0.98 -10.64 -18.74
N ASN A 10 -2.13 -10.20 -18.20
CA ASN A 10 -2.20 -9.20 -17.14
C ASN A 10 -2.98 -9.74 -15.93
N PRO A 11 -2.33 -10.56 -15.07
CA PRO A 11 -3.01 -11.15 -13.93
C PRO A 11 -3.41 -10.11 -12.87
N GLY A 12 -4.43 -10.44 -12.08
CA GLY A 12 -4.88 -9.64 -10.94
C GLY A 12 -5.61 -8.34 -11.34
N ILE A 13 -5.48 -7.31 -10.50
CA ILE A 13 -6.23 -6.05 -10.65
C ILE A 13 -5.92 -5.31 -11.97
N ARG A 14 -4.74 -5.53 -12.55
CA ARG A 14 -4.34 -4.91 -13.82
C ARG A 14 -5.25 -5.34 -14.97
N GLY A 15 -5.54 -6.64 -15.08
CA GLY A 15 -6.47 -7.15 -16.09
C GLY A 15 -7.90 -6.62 -15.88
N LEU A 16 -8.31 -6.38 -14.63
CA LEU A 16 -9.61 -5.78 -14.32
C LEU A 16 -9.69 -4.32 -14.74
N PHE A 17 -8.62 -3.54 -14.56
CA PHE A 17 -8.55 -2.15 -15.05
C PHE A 17 -8.54 -2.06 -16.57
N GLU A 18 -7.93 -3.02 -17.26
CA GLU A 18 -7.98 -3.09 -18.73
C GLU A 18 -9.37 -3.49 -19.24
N PHE A 19 -10.08 -4.37 -18.53
CA PHE A 19 -11.44 -4.78 -18.87
C PHE A 19 -12.49 -3.66 -18.66
N ARG A 20 -12.24 -2.72 -17.74
CA ARG A 20 -13.10 -1.55 -17.46
C ARG A 20 -12.27 -0.26 -17.41
N PRO A 21 -11.77 0.22 -18.56
CA PRO A 21 -10.89 1.38 -18.61
C PRO A 21 -11.53 2.66 -18.06
N GLU A 22 -12.86 2.81 -18.19
CA GLU A 22 -13.63 3.96 -17.73
C GLU A 22 -13.56 4.16 -16.21
N THR A 23 -13.45 3.08 -15.43
CA THR A 23 -13.24 3.15 -13.98
C THR A 23 -11.77 2.96 -13.61
N GLY A 24 -11.07 2.06 -14.32
CA GLY A 24 -9.66 1.75 -14.08
C GLY A 24 -8.71 2.92 -14.33
N ALA A 25 -9.03 3.84 -15.25
CA ALA A 25 -8.23 5.06 -15.45
C ALA A 25 -8.25 5.96 -14.21
N SER A 26 -9.43 6.24 -13.67
CA SER A 26 -9.61 7.10 -12.49
C SER A 26 -8.94 6.52 -11.25
N LEU A 27 -9.11 5.21 -11.01
CA LEU A 27 -8.48 4.52 -9.88
C LEU A 27 -6.95 4.53 -9.97
N ARG A 28 -6.39 4.28 -11.16
CA ARG A 28 -4.93 4.36 -11.37
C ARG A 28 -4.40 5.77 -11.20
N LYS A 29 -5.14 6.79 -11.66
CA LYS A 29 -4.75 8.18 -11.47
C LYS A 29 -4.70 8.55 -9.99
N LEU A 30 -5.69 8.12 -9.21
CA LEU A 30 -5.70 8.31 -7.76
C LEU A 30 -4.47 7.65 -7.12
N ALA A 31 -4.20 6.37 -7.43
CA ALA A 31 -3.04 5.66 -6.89
C ALA A 31 -1.71 6.33 -7.28
N GLN A 32 -1.59 6.81 -8.53
CA GLN A 32 -0.40 7.53 -8.99
C GLN A 32 -0.16 8.82 -8.20
N VAL A 33 -1.22 9.62 -8.01
CA VAL A 33 -1.12 10.87 -7.24
C VAL A 33 -0.70 10.57 -5.80
N LEU A 34 -1.38 9.62 -5.14
CA LEU A 34 -1.12 9.30 -3.74
C LEU A 34 0.28 8.70 -3.53
N LEU A 35 0.68 7.70 -4.32
CA LEU A 35 1.90 6.92 -4.07
C LEU A 35 3.15 7.49 -4.74
N HIS A 36 3.00 8.27 -5.81
CA HIS A 36 4.14 8.75 -6.61
C HIS A 36 4.20 10.28 -6.79
N GLY A 37 3.12 11.01 -6.48
CA GLY A 37 3.09 12.47 -6.57
C GLY A 37 3.99 13.16 -5.55
N GLU A 38 4.08 14.49 -5.67
CA GLU A 38 4.76 15.36 -4.70
C GLU A 38 4.14 15.21 -3.31
N SER A 39 4.98 15.08 -2.29
CA SER A 39 4.56 14.79 -0.93
C SER A 39 5.74 15.00 0.03
N PRO A 40 5.49 15.42 1.29
CA PRO A 40 6.52 15.45 2.33
C PRO A 40 6.97 14.04 2.75
N LEU A 41 6.12 13.03 2.53
CA LEU A 41 6.48 11.62 2.70
C LEU A 41 7.15 11.07 1.44
N THR A 42 8.22 10.31 1.65
CA THR A 42 8.89 9.56 0.59
C THR A 42 7.96 8.51 -0.03
N LYS A 43 8.33 7.99 -1.19
CA LYS A 43 7.58 6.87 -1.80
C LYS A 43 7.63 5.61 -0.92
N GLY A 44 8.78 5.33 -0.30
CA GLY A 44 8.94 4.20 0.63
C GLY A 44 8.01 4.29 1.83
N GLU A 45 7.91 5.45 2.47
CA GLU A 45 7.00 5.68 3.61
C GLU A 45 5.52 5.52 3.24
N ARG A 46 5.13 6.03 2.07
CA ARG A 46 3.76 5.89 1.56
C ARG A 46 3.41 4.43 1.26
N GLU A 47 4.32 3.71 0.63
CA GLU A 47 4.17 2.27 0.36
C GLU A 47 4.20 1.44 1.66
N LEU A 48 4.97 1.85 2.67
CA LEU A 48 4.96 1.22 4.00
C LEU A 48 3.59 1.37 4.69
N LEU A 49 3.01 2.57 4.69
CA LEU A 49 1.65 2.80 5.20
C LEU A 49 0.62 1.95 4.44
N ALA A 50 0.71 1.91 3.10
CA ALA A 50 -0.17 1.08 2.28
C ALA A 50 -0.03 -0.41 2.61
N THR A 51 1.20 -0.88 2.82
CA THR A 51 1.50 -2.26 3.22
C THR A 51 0.92 -2.59 4.59
N PHE A 52 1.16 -1.74 5.59
CA PHE A 52 0.70 -1.89 6.96
C PHE A 52 -0.84 -1.97 7.03
N VAL A 53 -1.54 -1.02 6.39
CA VAL A 53 -3.01 -1.01 6.33
C VAL A 53 -3.54 -2.24 5.61
N SER A 54 -2.94 -2.62 4.48
CA SER A 54 -3.36 -3.80 3.71
C SER A 54 -3.20 -5.09 4.50
N HIS A 55 -2.10 -5.21 5.27
CA HIS A 55 -1.83 -6.36 6.12
C HIS A 55 -2.87 -6.47 7.23
N GLY A 56 -3.16 -5.38 7.94
CA GLY A 56 -4.20 -5.35 8.97
C GLY A 56 -5.59 -5.68 8.43
N ASN A 57 -5.87 -5.39 7.16
CA ASN A 57 -7.12 -5.74 6.48
C ASN A 57 -7.14 -7.16 5.88
N GLY A 58 -6.06 -7.95 6.03
CA GLY A 58 -5.96 -9.28 5.45
C GLY A 58 -5.92 -9.31 3.92
N CYS A 59 -5.64 -8.18 3.26
CA CYS A 59 -5.61 -8.10 1.80
C CYS A 59 -4.28 -8.59 1.24
N LYS A 60 -4.16 -9.90 1.00
CA LYS A 60 -2.92 -10.53 0.51
C LYS A 60 -2.34 -9.87 -0.74
N PHE A 61 -3.18 -9.52 -1.73
CA PHE A 61 -2.70 -8.88 -2.96
C PHE A 61 -2.01 -7.55 -2.65
N CYS A 62 -2.72 -6.65 -1.96
CA CYS A 62 -2.20 -5.31 -1.64
C CYS A 62 -1.00 -5.39 -0.70
N THR A 63 -1.02 -6.24 0.33
CA THR A 63 0.12 -6.43 1.23
C THR A 63 1.37 -6.82 0.45
N MET A 64 1.28 -7.80 -0.44
CA MET A 64 2.45 -8.27 -1.18
C MET A 64 2.94 -7.26 -2.22
N SER A 65 2.02 -6.60 -2.94
CA SER A 65 2.41 -5.63 -3.97
C SER A 65 3.02 -4.36 -3.37
N HIS A 66 2.41 -3.81 -2.31
CA HIS A 66 2.93 -2.62 -1.63
C HIS A 66 4.21 -2.93 -0.86
N ALA A 67 4.33 -4.11 -0.23
CA ALA A 67 5.58 -4.49 0.44
C ALA A 67 6.74 -4.58 -0.56
N ALA A 68 6.51 -5.12 -1.76
CA ALA A 68 7.54 -5.16 -2.80
C ALA A 68 7.97 -3.75 -3.23
N ALA A 69 7.02 -2.84 -3.43
CA ALA A 69 7.31 -1.44 -3.78
C ALA A 69 8.04 -0.69 -2.63
N ALA A 70 7.59 -0.87 -1.39
CA ALA A 70 8.21 -0.28 -0.20
C ALA A 70 9.66 -0.75 -0.06
N ARG A 71 9.91 -2.07 -0.10
CA ARG A 71 11.26 -2.63 0.00
C ARG A 71 12.18 -2.11 -1.11
N HIS A 72 11.67 -2.00 -2.34
CA HIS A 72 12.42 -1.40 -3.43
C HIS A 72 12.82 0.06 -3.13
N HIS A 73 11.89 0.87 -2.59
CA HIS A 73 12.17 2.26 -2.25
C HIS A 73 13.08 2.46 -1.04
N TYR A 74 13.03 1.57 -0.05
CA TYR A 74 13.94 1.59 1.11
C TYR A 74 15.35 1.10 0.78
N GLY A 75 15.53 0.35 -0.32
CA GLY A 75 16.86 -0.08 -0.77
C GLY A 75 17.55 -0.94 0.29
N ALA A 76 18.72 -0.50 0.78
CA ALA A 76 19.48 -1.22 1.81
C ALA A 76 18.70 -1.39 3.13
N ASP A 77 17.76 -0.49 3.42
CA ASP A 77 16.96 -0.50 4.65
C ASP A 77 15.64 -1.29 4.50
N HIS A 78 15.50 -2.13 3.47
CA HIS A 78 14.24 -2.81 3.13
C HIS A 78 13.63 -3.64 4.27
N ASP A 79 14.46 -4.10 5.21
CA ASP A 79 14.04 -4.91 6.37
C ASP A 79 13.10 -4.15 7.32
N VAL A 80 13.09 -2.81 7.28
CA VAL A 80 12.14 -1.99 8.03
C VAL A 80 10.69 -2.33 7.68
N VAL A 81 10.42 -2.72 6.43
CA VAL A 81 9.07 -3.08 5.98
C VAL A 81 8.59 -4.31 6.75
N ASP A 82 9.44 -5.33 6.87
CA ASP A 82 9.07 -6.58 7.54
C ASP A 82 9.06 -6.43 9.06
N ALA A 83 9.95 -5.59 9.60
CA ALA A 83 9.97 -5.22 11.01
C ALA A 83 8.63 -4.59 11.42
N VAL A 84 8.19 -3.56 10.70
CA VAL A 84 6.96 -2.83 11.01
C VAL A 84 5.73 -3.69 10.77
N VAL A 85 5.65 -4.39 9.64
CA VAL A 85 4.40 -5.04 9.20
C VAL A 85 4.19 -6.39 9.89
N TYR A 86 5.24 -7.20 10.08
CA TYR A 86 5.09 -8.58 10.57
C TYR A 86 5.62 -8.80 11.98
N ARG A 87 6.52 -7.94 12.46
CA ARG A 87 7.13 -8.06 13.81
C ARG A 87 6.66 -6.98 14.79
N ASN A 88 5.88 -6.00 14.30
CA ASN A 88 5.46 -4.82 15.07
C ASN A 88 6.64 -4.05 15.70
N ASP A 89 7.81 -4.11 15.06
CA ASP A 89 9.00 -3.38 15.45
C ASP A 89 9.11 -2.11 14.61
N ARG A 90 9.02 -0.96 15.28
CA ARG A 90 9.04 0.38 14.68
C ARG A 90 10.31 1.16 15.02
N SER A 91 11.32 0.50 15.58
CA SER A 91 12.59 1.15 15.96
C SER A 91 13.35 1.76 14.75
N GLY A 92 13.11 1.22 13.55
CA GLY A 92 13.74 1.67 12.31
C GLY A 92 13.00 2.78 11.54
N VAL A 93 11.91 3.34 12.07
CA VAL A 93 11.17 4.44 11.42
C VAL A 93 11.29 5.75 12.19
N SER A 94 11.09 6.87 11.51
CA SER A 94 11.06 8.21 12.14
C SER A 94 9.91 8.36 13.14
N GLU A 95 10.02 9.34 14.04
CA GLU A 95 8.93 9.67 14.99
C GLU A 95 7.63 10.02 14.26
N LEU A 96 7.73 10.82 13.18
CA LEU A 96 6.59 11.12 12.32
C LEU A 96 5.93 9.84 11.79
N MET A 97 6.72 8.90 11.27
CA MET A 97 6.18 7.64 10.76
C MET A 97 5.54 6.79 11.84
N ASN A 98 6.09 6.78 13.06
CA ASN A 98 5.48 6.05 14.16
C ASN A 98 4.08 6.59 14.49
N VAL A 99 3.93 7.92 14.57
CA VAL A 99 2.63 8.58 14.78
C VAL A 99 1.67 8.31 13.61
N LEU A 100 2.16 8.35 12.37
CA LEU A 100 1.33 8.07 11.19
C LEU A 100 0.85 6.61 11.15
N LEU A 101 1.66 5.65 11.60
CA LEU A 101 1.27 4.25 11.70
C LEU A 101 0.16 4.04 12.76
N ASP A 102 0.20 4.78 13.87
CA ASP A 102 -0.88 4.78 14.85
C ASP A 102 -2.19 5.35 14.31
N ILE A 103 -2.11 6.46 13.56
CA ILE A 103 -3.28 7.03 12.87
C ILE A 103 -3.81 6.05 11.82
N ALA A 104 -2.92 5.43 11.03
CA ALA A 104 -3.29 4.47 10.00
C ALA A 104 -4.03 3.27 10.59
N GLU A 105 -3.59 2.75 11.74
CA GLU A 105 -4.26 1.66 12.45
C GLU A 105 -5.67 2.06 12.90
N ARG A 106 -5.83 3.26 13.47
CA ARG A 106 -7.14 3.76 13.91
C ARG A 106 -8.09 3.96 12.74
N VAL A 107 -7.63 4.61 11.66
CA VAL A 107 -8.40 4.81 10.42
C VAL A 107 -8.83 3.48 9.82
N ARG A 108 -7.92 2.49 9.81
CA ARG A 108 -8.16 1.13 9.29
C ARG A 108 -9.30 0.43 10.04
N VAL A 109 -9.34 0.53 11.37
CA VAL A 109 -10.44 -0.02 12.18
C VAL A 109 -11.72 0.80 11.98
N GLY A 110 -11.61 2.12 11.92
CA GLY A 110 -12.72 3.00 11.57
C GLY A 110 -12.41 4.48 11.79
N GLY A 111 -12.84 5.35 10.86
CA GLY A 111 -12.55 6.78 10.91
C GLY A 111 -13.04 7.55 12.14
N ARG A 112 -13.98 6.98 12.91
CA ARG A 112 -14.44 7.54 14.20
C ARG A 112 -13.49 7.28 15.36
N ASN A 113 -12.50 6.42 15.18
CA ASN A 113 -11.51 6.06 16.20
C ASN A 113 -10.25 6.95 16.14
N VAL A 114 -10.24 7.92 15.21
CA VAL A 114 -9.20 8.95 15.14
C VAL A 114 -9.56 10.04 16.15
N PRO A 115 -8.63 10.41 17.06
CA PRO A 115 -8.88 11.41 18.09
C PRO A 115 -9.05 12.82 17.53
#